data_AF-A0A7I7LHF8-F1
#
_entry.id   AF-A0A7I7LHF8-F1
#
_cell.length_a   1.000
_cell.length_b   1.000
_cell.length_c   1.000
_cell.angle_alpha   90.00
_cell.angle_beta   90.00
_cell.angle_gamma   90.00
#
_symmetry.space_group_name_H-M   'P 1'
#
loop_
_entity.id
_entity.type
_entity.pdbx_description
1 polymer ?
#
loop_
_entity_poly.entity_id
_entity_poly.type
_entity_poly.pdbx_seq_one_letter_code
_entity_poly.pdbx_strand_id
1 'polypeptide(L)'
;MRLATVAEIEQRVAYVRRCAGAARHPELHTLIQEVVLTDDRRKVAGMLAAKYGNLLTANEILQSPTLLIGTVEQIARQLRANRERYGFTHYTIPQPHVAAFAPVITVLGDLN
;
A
#
# COMPACT_ATOMS: atom_id res chain seq x y z
N MET A 1 -4.06 4.85 -16.15
CA MET A 1 -2.97 4.23 -15.35
C MET A 1 -3.43 2.86 -14.89
N ARG A 2 -2.60 1.80 -15.00
CA ARG A 2 -2.92 0.43 -14.55
C ARG A 2 -2.29 0.17 -13.17
N LEU A 3 -3.04 -0.44 -12.27
CA LEU A 3 -2.51 -0.89 -10.98
C LEU A 3 -1.79 -2.23 -11.13
N ALA A 4 -0.74 -2.43 -10.33
CA ALA A 4 -0.10 -3.72 -10.22
C ALA A 4 -0.92 -4.65 -9.33
N THR A 5 -1.00 -5.93 -9.69
CA THR A 5 -1.61 -6.94 -8.82
C THR A 5 -0.68 -7.27 -7.64
N VAL A 6 -1.22 -7.92 -6.62
CA VAL A 6 -0.42 -8.44 -5.50
C VAL A 6 0.71 -9.36 -6.00
N ALA A 7 0.38 -10.29 -6.90
CA ALA A 7 1.37 -11.21 -7.47
C ALA A 7 2.46 -10.48 -8.27
N GLU A 8 2.11 -9.46 -9.04
CA GLU A 8 3.09 -8.65 -9.78
C GLU A 8 4.02 -7.88 -8.85
N ILE A 9 3.51 -7.38 -7.71
CA ILE A 9 4.34 -6.72 -6.70
C ILE A 9 5.27 -7.72 -6.01
N GLU A 10 4.78 -8.91 -5.65
CA GLU A 10 5.61 -9.97 -5.07
C GLU A 10 6.73 -10.40 -6.02
N GLN A 11 6.42 -10.57 -7.31
CA GLN A 11 7.41 -10.87 -8.33
C GLN A 11 8.48 -9.78 -8.43
N ARG A 12 8.10 -8.50 -8.38
CA ARG A 12 9.05 -7.38 -8.41
C ARG A 12 9.94 -7.35 -7.17
N VAL A 13 9.37 -7.55 -5.98
CA VAL A 13 10.14 -7.60 -4.72
C VAL A 13 11.13 -8.76 -4.74
N ALA A 14 10.69 -9.95 -5.15
CA ALA A 14 11.55 -11.13 -5.28
C ALA A 14 12.66 -10.91 -6.31
N TYR A 15 12.35 -10.26 -7.43
CA TYR A 15 13.32 -9.89 -8.46
C TYR A 15 14.42 -8.97 -7.90
N VAL A 16 14.03 -7.88 -7.23
CA VAL A 16 14.98 -6.93 -6.63
C VAL A 16 15.89 -7.61 -5.62
N ARG A 17 15.32 -8.42 -4.71
CA ARG A 17 16.10 -9.17 -3.71
C ARG A 17 17.11 -10.13 -4.35
N ARG A 18 16.70 -10.82 -5.42
CA ARG A 18 17.61 -11.71 -6.17
C ARG A 18 18.76 -10.93 -6.82
N CYS A 19 18.49 -9.78 -7.43
CA CYS A 19 19.52 -8.97 -8.09
C CYS A 19 20.47 -8.29 -7.10
N ALA A 20 20.02 -7.93 -5.88
CA ALA A 20 20.86 -7.31 -4.87
C ALA A 20 21.94 -8.27 -4.30
N GLY A 21 21.66 -9.58 -4.32
CA GLY A 21 22.52 -10.61 -3.73
C GLY A 21 22.40 -10.68 -2.20
N ALA A 22 22.78 -11.83 -1.62
CA ALA A 22 22.54 -12.14 -0.20
C ALA A 22 23.24 -11.19 0.80
N ALA A 23 24.29 -10.50 0.39
CA ALA A 23 25.07 -9.60 1.24
C ALA A 23 24.50 -8.16 1.30
N ARG A 24 23.42 -7.85 0.55
CA ARG A 24 22.81 -6.52 0.52
C ARG A 24 21.32 -6.59 0.79
N HIS A 25 20.85 -5.72 1.67
CA HIS A 25 19.44 -5.51 1.95
C HIS A 25 19.06 -4.09 1.54
N PRO A 26 18.71 -3.86 0.26
CA PRO A 26 18.32 -2.53 -0.19
C PRO A 26 17.07 -2.09 0.58
N GLU A 27 17.01 -0.82 0.92
CA GLU A 27 15.78 -0.20 1.39
C GLU A 27 14.75 -0.24 0.26
N LEU A 28 13.58 -0.85 0.52
CA LEU A 28 12.54 -0.95 -0.49
C LEU A 28 11.56 0.21 -0.34
N HIS A 29 11.44 0.97 -1.42
CA HIS A 29 10.54 2.10 -1.56
C HIS A 29 9.36 1.74 -2.46
N THR A 30 8.17 2.20 -2.08
CA THR A 30 6.98 2.15 -2.94
C THR A 30 6.19 3.46 -2.97
N LEU A 31 5.53 3.71 -4.10
CA LEU A 31 4.62 4.85 -4.30
C LEU A 31 3.19 4.45 -3.95
N ILE A 32 2.59 5.14 -2.99
CA ILE A 32 1.16 5.03 -2.70
C ILE A 32 0.36 5.70 -3.80
N GLN A 33 -0.68 5.02 -4.29
CA GLN A 33 -1.54 5.51 -5.38
C GLN A 33 -2.75 6.26 -4.83
N GLU A 34 -3.33 5.77 -3.73
CA GLU A 34 -4.50 6.37 -3.10
C GLU A 34 -4.42 6.22 -1.58
N VAL A 35 -4.88 7.25 -0.88
CA VAL A 35 -5.20 7.19 0.55
C VAL A 35 -6.63 7.68 0.71
N VAL A 36 -7.50 6.80 1.23
CA VAL A 36 -8.92 7.11 1.45
C VAL A 36 -9.33 6.65 2.85
N LEU A 37 -9.53 7.61 3.74
CA LEU A 37 -10.09 7.36 5.07
C LEU A 37 -11.59 7.07 4.96
N THR A 38 -12.03 5.94 5.52
CA THR A 38 -13.43 5.52 5.48
C THR A 38 -13.72 4.40 6.48
N ASP A 39 -14.94 4.35 6.98
CA ASP A 39 -15.47 3.20 7.73
C ASP A 39 -16.06 2.10 6.81
N ASP A 40 -16.30 2.42 5.53
CA ASP A 40 -16.83 1.47 4.52
C ASP A 40 -15.83 1.24 3.39
N ARG A 41 -14.78 0.49 3.73
CA ARG A 41 -13.70 0.19 2.78
C ARG A 41 -14.17 -0.63 1.57
N ARG A 42 -15.22 -1.45 1.70
CA ARG A 42 -15.73 -2.27 0.59
C ARG A 42 -16.39 -1.39 -0.47
N LYS A 43 -17.19 -0.41 -0.06
CA LYS A 43 -17.80 0.56 -0.98
C LYS A 43 -16.72 1.36 -1.72
N VAL A 44 -15.75 1.91 -0.99
CA VAL A 44 -14.64 2.67 -1.61
C VAL A 44 -13.82 1.80 -2.56
N ALA A 45 -13.55 0.55 -2.19
CA ALA A 45 -12.83 -0.37 -3.06
C ALA A 45 -13.57 -0.66 -4.37
N GLY A 46 -14.90 -0.78 -4.34
CA GLY A 46 -15.71 -0.90 -5.55
C GLY A 46 -15.63 0.34 -6.44
N MET A 47 -15.64 1.54 -5.84
CA MET A 47 -15.47 2.80 -6.58
C MET A 47 -14.08 2.91 -7.22
N LEU A 48 -13.03 2.50 -6.50
CA LEU A 48 -11.67 2.50 -7.02
C LEU A 48 -11.46 1.43 -8.10
N ALA A 49 -12.06 0.24 -7.95
CA ALA A 49 -12.08 -0.77 -9.01
C ALA A 49 -12.62 -0.16 -10.31
N ALA A 50 -13.77 0.53 -10.26
CA ALA A 50 -14.35 1.22 -11.40
C ALA A 50 -13.43 2.33 -11.94
N LYS A 51 -12.86 3.17 -11.07
CA LYS A 51 -11.90 4.24 -11.45
C LYS A 51 -10.69 3.69 -12.22
N TYR A 52 -10.20 2.50 -11.86
CA TYR A 52 -9.07 1.85 -12.52
C TYR A 52 -9.50 0.87 -13.62
N GLY A 53 -10.72 1.01 -14.14
CA GLY A 53 -11.19 0.29 -15.33
C GLY A 53 -11.64 -1.15 -15.06
N ASN A 54 -11.98 -1.49 -13.81
CA ASN A 54 -12.45 -2.82 -13.38
C ASN A 54 -11.50 -3.97 -13.74
N LEU A 55 -10.20 -3.67 -13.89
CA LEU A 55 -9.16 -4.68 -14.13
C LEU A 55 -8.84 -5.49 -12.86
N LEU A 56 -9.21 -4.95 -11.69
CA LEU A 56 -9.11 -5.59 -10.38
C LEU A 56 -10.48 -5.58 -9.73
N THR A 57 -10.81 -6.66 -9.03
CA THR A 57 -11.98 -6.74 -8.17
C THR A 57 -11.82 -5.83 -6.95
N ALA A 58 -12.93 -5.48 -6.29
CA ALA A 58 -12.88 -4.72 -5.04
C ALA A 58 -12.03 -5.43 -3.95
N ASN A 59 -12.02 -6.76 -3.94
CA ASN A 59 -11.18 -7.52 -3.01
C ASN A 59 -9.69 -7.37 -3.34
N GLU A 60 -9.30 -7.47 -4.61
CA GLU A 60 -7.91 -7.24 -5.04
C GLU A 60 -7.47 -5.80 -4.79
N ILE A 61 -8.37 -4.82 -4.96
CA ILE A 61 -8.12 -3.42 -4.57
C ILE A 61 -7.79 -3.32 -3.08
N LEU A 62 -8.55 -3.98 -2.20
CA LEU A 62 -8.30 -3.98 -0.76
C LEU A 62 -7.02 -4.73 -0.35
N GLN A 63 -6.56 -5.67 -1.17
CA GLN A 63 -5.32 -6.40 -0.96
C GLN A 63 -4.09 -5.67 -1.50
N SER A 64 -4.27 -4.65 -2.35
CA SER A 64 -3.18 -3.88 -2.91
C SER A 64 -2.36 -3.18 -1.81
N PRO A 65 -1.03 -3.33 -1.78
CA PRO A 65 -0.19 -2.65 -0.80
C PRO A 65 -0.02 -1.15 -1.10
N THR A 66 -0.42 -0.68 -2.29
CA THR A 66 -0.27 0.72 -2.72
C THR A 66 -1.59 1.50 -2.68
N LEU A 67 -2.68 0.88 -2.22
CA LEU A 67 -3.96 1.52 -1.97
C LEU A 67 -4.29 1.42 -0.49
N LEU A 68 -4.35 2.57 0.19
CA LEU A 68 -4.56 2.65 1.62
C LEU A 68 -6.00 3.08 1.88
N ILE A 69 -6.88 2.11 2.14
CA ILE A 69 -8.33 2.33 2.24
C ILE A 69 -8.84 1.80 3.56
N GLY A 70 -9.40 2.66 4.42
CA GLY A 70 -10.00 2.25 5.69
C GLY A 70 -9.81 3.29 6.79
N THR A 71 -9.98 2.88 8.04
CA THR A 71 -9.68 3.73 9.19
C THR A 71 -8.18 3.96 9.33
N VAL A 72 -7.79 4.94 10.15
CA VAL A 72 -6.38 5.25 10.44
C VAL A 72 -5.63 4.00 10.94
N GLU A 73 -6.24 3.26 11.86
CA GLU A 73 -5.67 2.04 12.47
C GLU A 73 -5.59 0.90 11.46
N GLN A 74 -6.56 0.79 10.56
CA GLN A 74 -6.53 -0.21 9.49
C GLN A 74 -5.38 0.06 8.52
N ILE A 75 -5.19 1.32 8.13
CA ILE A 75 -4.09 1.72 7.25
C ILE A 75 -2.74 1.53 7.95
N ALA A 76 -2.60 1.95 9.20
CA ALA A 76 -1.36 1.75 9.97
C ALA A 76 -1.00 0.25 10.09
N ARG A 77 -1.98 -0.61 10.39
CA ARG A 77 -1.79 -2.07 10.39
C ARG A 77 -1.40 -2.61 9.02
N GLN A 78 -2.02 -2.12 7.94
CA GLN A 78 -1.67 -2.53 6.58
C GLN A 78 -0.22 -2.16 6.24
N LEU A 79 0.26 -0.98 6.63
CA LEU A 79 1.66 -0.58 6.41
C LEU A 79 2.64 -1.47 7.18
N ARG A 80 2.33 -1.85 8.42
CA ARG A 80 3.13 -2.83 9.18
C ARG A 80 3.15 -4.20 8.50
N ALA A 81 1.99 -4.70 8.09
CA ALA A 81 1.89 -5.96 7.34
C ALA A 81 2.64 -5.89 6.00
N ASN A 82 2.65 -4.73 5.33
CA ASN A 82 3.41 -4.52 4.11
C ASN A 82 4.92 -4.55 4.37
N ARG A 83 5.39 -4.00 5.49
CA ARG A 83 6.79 -4.11 5.92
C ARG A 83 7.19 -5.56 6.15
N GLU A 84 6.36 -6.34 6.85
CA GLU A 84 6.63 -7.76 7.11
C GLU A 84 6.62 -8.60 5.82
N ARG A 85 5.59 -8.43 4.99
CA ARG A 85 5.40 -9.23 3.77
C ARG A 85 6.37 -8.85 2.65
N TYR A 86 6.50 -7.56 2.36
CA TYR A 86 7.25 -7.06 1.20
C TYR A 86 8.59 -6.45 1.57
N GLY A 87 8.83 -6.07 2.82
CA GLY A 87 10.03 -5.35 3.24
C GLY A 87 10.02 -3.86 2.89
N PHE A 88 8.85 -3.28 2.56
CA PHE A 88 8.73 -1.85 2.32
C PHE A 88 8.99 -1.06 3.61
N THR A 89 9.92 -0.12 3.57
CA THR A 89 10.26 0.75 4.69
C THR A 89 10.21 2.22 4.32
N HIS A 90 10.17 2.54 3.02
CA HIS A 90 9.99 3.89 2.50
C HIS A 90 8.71 3.99 1.68
N TYR A 91 7.95 5.07 1.88
CA TYR A 91 6.70 5.32 1.18
C TYR A 91 6.65 6.75 0.66
N THR A 92 6.32 6.92 -0.62
CA THR A 92 5.95 8.25 -1.16
C THR A 92 4.45 8.40 -1.15
N ILE A 93 3.98 9.50 -0.56
CA ILE A 93 2.57 9.89 -0.54
C ILE A 93 2.39 11.06 -1.53
N PRO A 94 1.56 10.91 -2.58
CA PRO A 94 1.26 12.02 -3.48
C PRO A 94 0.59 13.19 -2.75
N GLN A 95 0.88 14.43 -3.16
CA GLN A 95 0.40 15.66 -2.51
C GLN A 95 -1.11 15.65 -2.16
N PRO A 96 -2.03 15.21 -3.05
CA PRO A 96 -3.47 15.22 -2.74
C PRO A 96 -3.86 14.36 -1.53
N HIS A 97 -3.01 13.39 -1.15
CA HIS A 97 -3.27 12.43 -0.09
C HIS A 97 -2.57 12.76 1.22
N VAL A 98 -1.70 13.77 1.27
CA VAL A 98 -0.89 14.09 2.45
C VAL A 98 -1.77 14.40 3.67
N ALA A 99 -2.83 15.20 3.50
CA ALA A 99 -3.74 15.55 4.60
C ALA A 99 -4.49 14.32 5.15
N ALA A 100 -4.94 13.42 4.26
CA ALA A 100 -5.60 12.18 4.67
C ALA A 100 -4.63 11.19 5.34
N PHE A 101 -3.35 11.22 4.95
CA PHE A 101 -2.33 10.34 5.50
C PHE A 101 -1.75 10.82 6.83
N ALA A 102 -1.73 12.13 7.09
CA ALA A 102 -1.15 12.74 8.30
C ALA A 102 -1.51 12.02 9.62
N PRO A 103 -2.78 11.71 9.94
CA PRO A 103 -3.12 11.03 11.20
C PRO A 103 -2.56 9.60 11.31
N VAL A 104 -2.27 8.93 10.19
CA VAL A 104 -1.67 7.58 10.18
C VAL A 104 -0.24 7.62 10.74
N ILE A 105 0.50 8.71 10.50
CA ILE A 105 1.87 8.88 10.98
C ILE A 105 1.91 8.85 12.51
N THR A 106 0.97 9.53 13.16
CA THR A 106 0.84 9.54 14.63
C THR A 106 0.66 8.12 15.18
N VAL A 107 -0.31 7.37 14.63
CA VAL A 107 -0.60 5.98 15.06
C VAL A 107 0.56 5.02 14.75
N LEU A 108 1.37 5.31 13.74
CA LEU A 108 2.58 4.53 13.46
C LEU A 108 3.67 4.77 14.51
N GLY A 109 3.81 6.00 15.01
CA GLY A 109 4.80 6.39 16.02
C GLY A 109 4.49 5.93 17.44
N ASP A 110 3.22 5.80 17.80
CA ASP A 110 2.75 5.54 19.17
C ASP A 110 2.80 4.07 19.64
N LEU A 111 3.29 3.13 18.81
CA LEU A 111 3.30 1.69 19.11
C LEU A 111 4.71 1.05 19.02
N ASN A 112 5.74 1.80 19.43
CA ASN A 112 7.09 1.29 19.65
C ASN A 112 7.32 0.87 21.11
#